data_AF-A0A914WRB2-F1
#
_entry.id   AF-A0A914WRB2-F1
#
_cell.length_a   1.000
_cell.length_b   1.000
_cell.length_c   1.000
_cell.angle_alpha   90.00
_cell.angle_beta   90.00
_cell.angle_gamma   90.00
#
_symmetry.space_group_name_H-M   'P 1'
#
loop_
_entity.id
_entity.type
_entity.pdbx_description
1 polymer ?
#
loop_
_entity_poly.entity_id
_entity_poly.type
_entity_poly.pdbx_seq_one_letter_code
_entity_poly.pdbx_strand_id
1 'polypeptide(L)'
;MQLVSFGGGQLIARRCFAAALRRSSSRRFASNRKSAHYAIPPETVTIDGTTLHPDELWNIPKSVLGLLERRLLFQEGNPMNLLKRRIVDNLHTQYRKPASGSPLFTVVENMPRVVSVWDNFDSLLTPPDHISRRPSNTYYVNSNYVLRAHTSAHQHALIRQGFDNFVCVGDVYRRDEID
;
A
#
# COMPACT_ATOMS: atom_id res chain seq x y z
N MET A 1 50.25 65.02 -8.50
CA MET A 1 51.34 65.76 -9.18
C MET A 1 51.76 64.91 -10.37
N GLN A 2 51.64 65.48 -11.58
CA GLN A 2 52.14 65.11 -12.92
C GLN A 2 52.60 63.66 -13.17
N LEU A 3 51.97 62.89 -14.07
CA LEU A 3 52.09 62.88 -15.55
C LEU A 3 53.52 62.68 -16.11
N VAL A 4 53.58 61.89 -17.20
CA VAL A 4 54.57 61.73 -18.30
C VAL A 4 55.13 60.28 -18.31
N SER A 5 54.81 59.35 -19.23
CA SER A 5 54.67 59.27 -20.71
C SER A 5 55.92 58.75 -21.45
N PHE A 6 55.65 57.93 -22.49
CA PHE A 6 56.49 57.40 -23.58
C PHE A 6 57.48 56.27 -23.23
N GLY A 7 57.65 55.19 -23.98
CA GLY A 7 57.11 54.77 -25.28
C GLY A 7 57.93 53.60 -25.85
N GLY A 8 57.35 52.83 -26.78
CA GLY A 8 58.08 52.08 -27.81
C GLY A 8 58.44 50.61 -27.56
N GLY A 9 58.17 49.76 -28.56
CA GLY A 9 59.07 48.63 -28.87
C GLY A 9 58.46 47.22 -29.02
N GLN A 10 57.97 46.92 -30.23
CA GLN A 10 58.07 45.65 -30.99
C GLN A 10 57.59 44.29 -30.42
N LEU A 11 56.62 43.75 -31.19
CA LEU A 11 56.24 42.36 -31.39
C LEU A 11 57.44 41.40 -31.60
N ILE A 12 57.36 40.19 -31.04
CA ILE A 12 57.59 38.89 -31.73
C ILE A 12 57.19 37.72 -30.78
N ALA A 13 56.75 36.63 -31.41
CA ALA A 13 56.60 35.26 -30.92
C ALA A 13 55.25 34.86 -30.28
N ARG A 14 54.40 34.38 -31.20
CA ARG A 14 53.23 33.54 -30.99
C ARG A 14 53.59 32.32 -30.13
N ARG A 15 52.88 32.15 -29.01
CA ARG A 15 52.66 30.85 -28.38
C ARG A 15 51.17 30.65 -28.17
N CYS A 16 50.62 29.76 -28.99
CA CYS A 16 49.25 29.29 -28.87
C CYS A 16 49.09 28.54 -27.54
N PHE A 17 48.45 29.15 -26.55
CA PHE A 17 47.87 28.42 -25.42
C PHE A 17 46.47 27.96 -25.83
N ALA A 18 46.34 26.65 -26.11
CA ALA A 18 45.04 26.02 -26.26
C ALA A 18 44.34 25.97 -24.89
N ALA A 19 43.35 26.85 -24.69
CA ALA A 19 42.44 26.73 -23.56
C ALA A 19 41.50 25.54 -23.80
N ALA A 20 41.72 24.44 -23.08
CA ALA A 20 40.80 23.32 -23.06
C ALA A 20 39.49 23.75 -22.38
N LEU A 21 38.48 24.12 -23.17
CA LEU A 21 37.10 24.27 -22.73
C LEU A 21 36.59 22.90 -22.25
N ARG A 22 36.59 22.67 -20.93
CA ARG A 22 35.83 21.57 -20.32
C ARG A 22 34.34 21.85 -20.55
N ARG A 23 33.76 21.21 -21.56
CA ARG A 23 32.30 21.05 -21.67
C ARG A 23 31.83 20.25 -20.46
N SER A 24 31.29 20.94 -19.46
CA SER A 24 30.48 20.32 -18.41
C SER A 24 29.21 19.78 -19.07
N SER A 25 29.23 18.51 -19.43
CA SER A 25 28.04 17.77 -19.83
C SER A 25 27.18 17.58 -18.59
N SER A 26 26.32 18.54 -18.28
CA SER A 26 25.26 18.33 -17.32
C SER A 26 24.30 17.29 -17.90
N ARG A 27 24.57 16.01 -17.66
CA ARG A 27 23.57 14.96 -17.83
C ARG A 27 22.50 15.26 -16.80
N ARG A 28 21.47 16.00 -17.21
CA ARG A 28 20.20 16.04 -16.49
C ARG A 28 19.71 14.60 -16.52
N PHE A 29 19.90 13.90 -15.41
CA PHE A 29 19.10 12.72 -15.13
C PHE A 29 17.66 13.22 -15.06
N ALA A 30 16.96 13.13 -16.18
CA ALA A 30 15.51 13.19 -16.15
C ALA A 30 15.11 12.00 -15.27
N SER A 31 14.73 12.28 -14.02
CA SER A 31 14.03 11.27 -13.23
C SER A 31 12.79 10.95 -14.03
N ASN A 32 12.78 9.79 -14.68
CA ASN A 32 11.57 9.25 -15.26
C ASN A 32 10.70 8.81 -14.08
N ARG A 33 10.13 9.78 -13.37
CA ARG A 33 8.97 9.53 -12.52
C ARG A 33 7.93 9.07 -13.52
N LYS A 34 7.76 7.76 -13.66
CA LYS A 34 6.51 7.21 -14.16
C LYS A 34 5.46 7.81 -13.23
N SER A 35 4.82 8.88 -13.70
CA SER A 35 3.55 9.33 -13.14
C SER A 35 2.72 8.06 -13.11
N ALA A 36 2.51 7.52 -11.91
CA ALA A 36 1.54 6.46 -11.73
C ALA A 36 0.24 7.08 -12.23
N HIS A 37 -0.16 6.74 -13.45
CA HIS A 37 -1.45 7.13 -13.99
C HIS A 37 -2.47 6.48 -13.07
N TYR A 38 -2.89 7.21 -12.04
CA TYR A 38 -4.06 6.83 -11.27
C TYR A 38 -5.17 6.74 -12.31
N ALA A 39 -5.73 5.53 -12.45
CA ALA A 39 -6.84 5.31 -13.35
C ALA A 39 -7.94 6.30 -12.98
N ILE A 40 -8.53 6.95 -13.97
CA ILE A 40 -9.67 7.84 -13.75
C ILE A 40 -10.68 7.06 -12.90
N PRO A 41 -11.10 7.60 -11.73
CA PRO A 41 -12.04 6.91 -10.86
C PRO A 41 -13.30 6.54 -11.64
N PRO A 42 -13.78 5.29 -11.54
CA PRO A 42 -15.07 4.95 -12.12
C PRO A 42 -16.18 5.67 -11.36
N GLU A 43 -17.33 5.89 -12.00
CA GLU A 43 -18.50 6.53 -11.35
C GLU A 43 -18.99 5.72 -10.14
N THR A 44 -18.99 4.40 -10.29
CA THR A 44 -19.34 3.44 -9.24
C THR A 44 -18.46 2.21 -9.32
N VAL A 45 -18.24 1.57 -8.17
CA VAL A 45 -17.60 0.26 -8.07
C VAL A 45 -18.39 -0.62 -7.10
N THR A 46 -18.63 -1.87 -7.47
CA THR A 46 -19.30 -2.84 -6.60
C THR A 46 -18.28 -3.86 -6.10
N ILE A 47 -18.11 -3.95 -4.78
CA ILE A 47 -17.20 -4.90 -4.13
C ILE A 47 -17.96 -5.59 -3.00
N ASP A 48 -17.89 -6.93 -2.96
CA ASP A 48 -18.61 -7.77 -2.00
C ASP A 48 -20.11 -7.42 -1.88
N GLY A 49 -20.75 -7.09 -3.01
CA GLY A 49 -22.16 -6.72 -3.09
C GLY A 49 -22.49 -5.29 -2.65
N THR A 50 -21.49 -4.50 -2.22
CA THR A 50 -21.67 -3.09 -1.85
C THR A 50 -21.27 -2.18 -3.00
N THR A 51 -22.18 -1.32 -3.45
CA THR A 51 -21.92 -0.29 -4.47
C THR A 51 -21.42 0.98 -3.81
N LEU A 52 -20.26 1.45 -4.26
CA LEU A 52 -19.53 2.59 -3.69
C LEU A 52 -19.22 3.61 -4.78
N HIS A 53 -19.06 4.86 -4.36
CA HIS A 53 -18.69 5.98 -5.23
C HIS A 53 -17.24 6.38 -4.96
N PRO A 54 -16.32 6.11 -5.90
CA PRO A 54 -14.95 6.57 -5.82
C PRO A 54 -14.84 8.10 -5.80
N ASP A 55 -13.81 8.62 -5.13
CA ASP A 55 -13.47 10.04 -5.10
C ASP A 55 -11.99 10.27 -5.48
N GLU A 56 -11.44 11.45 -5.15
CA GLU A 56 -10.05 11.83 -5.45
C GLU A 56 -9.00 10.89 -4.84
N LEU A 57 -9.35 10.13 -3.78
CA LEU A 57 -8.44 9.17 -3.15
C LEU A 57 -8.43 7.80 -3.84
N TRP A 58 -9.33 7.56 -4.81
CA TRP A 58 -9.40 6.31 -5.57
C TRP A 58 -8.03 5.94 -6.15
N ASN A 59 -7.57 4.74 -5.81
CA ASN A 59 -6.26 4.29 -6.27
C ASN A 59 -6.14 2.78 -6.52
N ILE A 60 -7.27 2.10 -6.74
CA ILE A 60 -7.30 0.65 -6.93
C ILE A 60 -7.12 0.30 -8.41
N PRO A 61 -6.03 -0.39 -8.79
CA PRO A 61 -5.81 -0.78 -10.18
C PRO A 61 -6.71 -1.97 -10.56
N LYS A 62 -7.04 -2.07 -11.85
CA LYS A 62 -7.85 -3.19 -12.40
C LYS A 62 -7.26 -4.56 -12.07
N SER A 63 -5.94 -4.69 -12.02
CA SER A 63 -5.26 -5.92 -11.63
C SER A 63 -5.60 -6.35 -10.22
N VAL A 64 -5.68 -5.42 -9.26
CA VAL A 64 -6.07 -5.71 -7.87
C VAL A 64 -7.55 -6.04 -7.78
N LEU A 65 -8.41 -5.35 -8.52
CA LEU A 65 -9.84 -5.70 -8.61
C LEU A 65 -10.03 -7.15 -9.10
N GLY A 66 -9.27 -7.58 -10.11
CA GLY A 66 -9.30 -8.96 -10.60
C GLY A 66 -8.84 -10.01 -9.57
N LEU A 67 -8.03 -9.62 -8.57
CA LEU A 67 -7.59 -10.53 -7.51
C LEU A 67 -8.66 -10.78 -6.45
N LEU A 68 -9.68 -9.92 -6.33
CA LEU A 68 -10.76 -10.06 -5.34
C LEU A 68 -11.56 -11.36 -5.56
N GLU A 69 -11.57 -11.93 -6.76
CA GLU A 69 -12.32 -13.14 -7.08
C GLU A 69 -11.57 -14.44 -6.73
N ARG A 70 -10.26 -14.36 -6.47
CA ARG A 70 -9.37 -15.53 -6.43
C ARG A 70 -9.67 -16.52 -5.29
N ARG A 71 -10.24 -16.07 -4.17
CA ARG A 71 -10.72 -16.89 -3.03
C ARG A 71 -9.81 -18.07 -2.63
N LEU A 72 -8.48 -17.84 -2.61
CA LEU A 72 -7.46 -18.89 -2.42
C LEU A 72 -7.62 -19.70 -1.11
N LEU A 73 -8.12 -19.07 -0.06
CA LEU A 73 -8.37 -19.70 1.24
C LEU A 73 -9.48 -20.76 1.20
N PHE A 74 -10.25 -20.84 0.11
CA PHE A 74 -11.34 -21.79 -0.09
C PHE A 74 -11.06 -22.81 -1.21
N GLN A 75 -9.94 -22.66 -1.93
CA GLN A 75 -9.57 -23.59 -2.99
C GLN A 75 -8.95 -24.85 -2.38
N GLU A 76 -9.55 -26.01 -2.66
CA GLU A 76 -9.02 -27.30 -2.21
C GLU A 76 -7.61 -27.56 -2.79
N GLY A 77 -6.72 -28.13 -1.98
CA GLY A 77 -5.32 -28.37 -2.35
C GLY A 77 -4.43 -27.13 -2.42
N ASN A 78 -4.98 -25.91 -2.31
CA ASN A 78 -4.18 -24.70 -2.30
C ASN A 78 -3.35 -24.60 -1.00
N PRO A 79 -2.06 -24.24 -1.06
CA PRO A 79 -1.21 -24.11 0.15
C PRO A 79 -1.81 -23.20 1.23
N MET A 80 -2.48 -22.10 0.84
CA MET A 80 -3.12 -21.19 1.78
C MET A 80 -4.33 -21.82 2.47
N ASN A 81 -5.14 -22.60 1.75
CA ASN A 81 -6.23 -23.36 2.33
C ASN A 81 -5.71 -24.45 3.27
N LEU A 82 -4.67 -25.18 2.88
CA LEU A 82 -4.05 -26.23 3.69
C LEU A 82 -3.47 -25.66 5.00
N LEU A 83 -2.77 -24.54 4.93
CA LEU A 83 -2.23 -23.86 6.11
C LEU A 83 -3.36 -23.38 7.04
N LYS A 84 -4.38 -22.71 6.48
CA LYS A 84 -5.57 -22.28 7.22
C LYS A 84 -6.21 -23.45 7.97
N ARG A 85 -6.46 -24.57 7.29
CA ARG A 85 -7.06 -25.77 7.88
C ARG A 85 -6.21 -26.30 9.03
N ARG A 86 -4.89 -26.42 8.86
CA ARG A 86 -3.99 -26.88 9.94
C ARG A 86 -4.04 -25.98 11.17
N ILE A 87 -4.10 -24.66 10.99
CA ILE A 87 -4.21 -23.71 12.11
C ILE A 87 -5.55 -23.90 12.82
N VAL A 88 -6.66 -23.95 12.07
CA VAL A 88 -8.01 -24.14 12.63
C VAL A 88 -8.14 -25.48 13.34
N ASP A 89 -7.65 -26.56 12.74
CA ASP A 89 -7.67 -27.91 13.31
C ASP A 89 -6.86 -27.97 14.61
N ASN A 90 -5.70 -27.32 14.65
CA ASN A 90 -4.91 -27.19 15.87
C ASN A 90 -5.68 -26.43 16.95
N LEU A 91 -6.28 -25.28 16.61
CA LEU A 91 -7.06 -24.48 17.55
C LEU A 91 -8.23 -25.28 18.13
N HIS A 92 -8.98 -25.99 17.29
CA HIS A 92 -10.14 -26.79 17.70
C HIS A 92 -9.77 -28.06 18.47
N THR A 93 -8.57 -28.58 18.27
CA THR A 93 -8.07 -29.75 18.99
C THR A 93 -7.51 -29.37 20.35
N GLN A 94 -6.67 -28.34 20.42
CA GLN A 94 -5.95 -27.94 21.64
C GLN A 94 -6.80 -27.09 22.59
N TYR A 95 -7.70 -26.27 22.05
CA TYR A 95 -8.47 -25.31 22.84
C TYR A 95 -9.97 -25.63 22.76
N ARG A 96 -10.48 -26.29 23.80
CA ARG A 96 -11.87 -26.74 23.91
C ARG A 96 -12.53 -26.17 25.15
N LYS A 97 -13.85 -25.97 25.08
CA LYS A 97 -14.65 -25.49 26.21
C LYS A 97 -14.69 -26.58 27.29
N PRO A 98 -14.34 -26.31 28.56
CA PRO A 98 -14.30 -27.33 29.61
C PRO A 98 -15.62 -28.06 29.82
N ALA A 99 -16.75 -27.35 29.68
CA ALA A 99 -18.08 -27.89 29.95
C ALA A 99 -18.62 -28.80 28.82
N SER A 100 -18.41 -28.44 27.56
CA SER A 100 -19.02 -29.13 26.40
C SER A 100 -18.03 -29.92 25.55
N GLY A 101 -16.72 -29.69 25.70
CA GLY A 101 -15.70 -30.23 24.81
C GLY A 101 -15.75 -29.67 23.38
N SER A 102 -16.63 -28.70 23.08
CA SER A 102 -16.71 -28.06 21.76
C SER A 102 -15.52 -27.12 21.54
N PRO A 103 -15.17 -26.77 20.28
CA PRO A 103 -14.14 -25.79 20.00
C PRO A 103 -14.34 -24.47 20.75
N LEU A 104 -13.24 -23.90 21.26
CA LEU A 104 -13.26 -22.62 21.97
C LEU A 104 -13.36 -21.43 21.01
N PHE A 105 -12.57 -21.44 19.94
CA PHE A 105 -12.46 -20.34 18.98
C PHE A 105 -13.50 -20.43 17.86
N THR A 106 -14.25 -19.35 17.67
CA THR A 106 -15.06 -19.16 16.45
C THR A 106 -14.16 -18.85 15.26
N VAL A 107 -14.36 -19.54 14.14
CA VAL A 107 -13.61 -19.28 12.90
C VAL A 107 -14.41 -18.31 12.03
N VAL A 108 -13.77 -17.21 11.62
CA VAL A 108 -14.38 -16.14 10.82
C VAL A 108 -13.62 -15.99 9.51
N GLU A 109 -14.21 -16.44 8.38
CA GLU A 109 -13.50 -16.55 7.10
C GLU A 109 -14.07 -15.70 5.94
N ASN A 110 -15.23 -15.06 6.13
CA ASN A 110 -15.97 -14.39 5.04
C ASN A 110 -16.39 -12.95 5.40
N MET A 111 -15.46 -12.21 6.01
CA MET A 111 -15.69 -10.79 6.30
C MET A 111 -15.56 -9.93 5.02
N PRO A 112 -16.24 -8.77 4.95
CA PRO A 112 -16.12 -7.84 3.81
C PRO A 112 -14.70 -7.30 3.64
N ARG A 113 -14.20 -7.30 2.41
CA ARG A 113 -12.86 -6.80 2.07
C ARG A 113 -12.83 -5.29 2.03
N VAL A 114 -13.94 -4.67 1.65
CA VAL A 114 -14.12 -3.23 1.82
C VAL A 114 -14.59 -2.96 3.23
N VAL A 115 -13.85 -2.10 3.91
CA VAL A 115 -14.10 -1.68 5.29
C VAL A 115 -14.05 -0.15 5.37
N SER A 116 -14.66 0.41 6.40
CA SER A 116 -14.52 1.84 6.64
C SER A 116 -13.07 2.18 7.00
N VAL A 117 -12.64 3.41 6.71
CA VAL A 117 -11.36 3.96 7.21
C VAL A 117 -11.29 3.86 8.73
N TRP A 118 -12.44 4.04 9.40
CA TRP A 118 -12.55 3.92 10.84
C TRP A 118 -12.23 2.50 11.32
N ASP A 119 -12.86 1.49 10.74
CA ASP A 119 -12.62 0.09 11.11
C ASP A 119 -11.18 -0.31 10.84
N ASN A 120 -10.61 0.09 9.69
CA ASN A 120 -9.24 -0.27 9.34
C ASN A 120 -8.19 0.45 10.19
N PHE A 121 -8.47 1.62 10.76
CA PHE A 121 -7.45 2.41 11.43
C PHE A 121 -7.87 2.99 12.78
N ASP A 122 -8.96 3.78 12.82
CA ASP A 122 -9.37 4.52 14.03
C ASP A 122 -9.76 3.57 15.17
N SER A 123 -10.46 2.47 14.84
CA SER A 123 -10.86 1.43 15.79
C SER A 123 -9.67 0.76 16.47
N LEU A 124 -8.51 0.81 15.82
CA LEU A 124 -7.24 0.26 16.26
C LEU A 124 -6.30 1.32 16.85
N LEU A 125 -6.83 2.52 17.12
CA LEU A 125 -6.09 3.65 17.70
C LEU A 125 -4.90 4.11 16.83
N THR A 126 -4.94 3.84 15.52
CA THR A 126 -3.94 4.38 14.58
C THR A 126 -4.19 5.89 14.43
N PRO A 127 -3.21 6.78 14.60
CA PRO A 127 -3.48 8.22 14.50
C PRO A 127 -3.69 8.67 13.03
N PRO A 128 -4.38 9.81 12.79
CA PRO A 128 -4.69 10.30 11.43
C PRO A 128 -3.47 10.59 10.55
N ASP A 129 -2.33 10.96 11.14
CA ASP A 129 -1.07 11.29 10.47
C ASP A 129 -0.14 10.07 10.25
N HIS A 130 -0.61 8.87 10.64
CA HIS A 130 0.20 7.65 10.57
C HIS A 130 0.56 7.25 9.13
N ILE A 131 1.79 6.78 8.93
CA ILE A 131 2.30 6.39 7.60
C ILE A 131 1.47 5.29 6.92
N SER A 132 0.86 4.39 7.70
CA SER A 132 0.01 3.33 7.15
C SER A 132 -1.24 3.88 6.45
N ARG A 133 -1.70 5.11 6.78
CA ARG A 133 -2.85 5.73 6.12
C ARG A 133 -2.52 6.35 4.77
N ARG A 134 -1.24 6.47 4.42
CA ARG A 134 -0.87 7.14 3.16
C ARG A 134 -1.44 6.39 1.95
N PRO A 135 -1.95 7.10 0.92
CA PRO A 135 -2.39 6.46 -0.31
C PRO A 135 -1.30 5.65 -1.04
N SER A 136 -0.03 5.85 -0.70
CA SER A 136 1.08 5.04 -1.20
C SER A 136 1.12 3.63 -0.62
N ASN A 137 0.51 3.40 0.55
CA ASN A 137 0.53 2.13 1.30
C ASN A 137 -0.83 1.41 1.31
N THR A 138 -1.92 2.17 1.14
CA THR A 138 -3.30 1.65 1.26
C THR A 138 -4.10 1.86 -0.02
N TYR A 139 -4.92 0.86 -0.35
CA TYR A 139 -5.89 0.94 -1.43
C TYR A 139 -7.19 1.60 -0.95
N TYR A 140 -7.42 2.82 -1.39
CA TYR A 140 -8.62 3.61 -1.09
C TYR A 140 -9.65 3.43 -2.21
N VAL A 141 -10.88 3.11 -1.82
CA VAL A 141 -12.05 3.22 -2.69
C VAL A 141 -12.47 4.69 -2.74
N ASN A 142 -12.60 5.31 -1.57
CA ASN A 142 -12.84 6.74 -1.41
C ASN A 142 -12.35 7.18 -0.01
N SER A 143 -12.58 8.43 0.37
CA SER A 143 -12.25 9.01 1.68
C SER A 143 -12.81 8.25 2.89
N ASN A 144 -13.86 7.45 2.71
CA ASN A 144 -14.53 6.73 3.81
C ASN A 144 -14.25 5.22 3.79
N TYR A 145 -13.82 4.65 2.67
CA TYR A 145 -13.71 3.20 2.47
C TYR A 145 -12.39 2.79 1.82
N VAL A 146 -11.81 1.69 2.34
CA VAL A 146 -10.57 1.09 1.88
C VAL A 146 -10.74 -0.40 1.63
N LEU A 147 -9.89 -0.99 0.80
CA LEU A 147 -9.63 -2.42 0.92
C LEU A 147 -8.83 -2.65 2.20
N ARG A 148 -9.28 -3.58 3.05
CA ARG A 148 -8.65 -3.84 4.35
C ARG A 148 -7.16 -4.17 4.19
N ALA A 149 -6.33 -3.48 4.97
CA ALA A 149 -4.88 -3.70 4.95
C ALA A 149 -4.45 -4.90 5.82
N HIS A 150 -5.32 -5.31 6.74
CA HIS A 150 -5.10 -6.39 7.70
C HIS A 150 -6.45 -6.93 8.21
N THR A 151 -6.48 -8.17 8.67
CA THR A 151 -7.70 -8.77 9.27
C THR A 151 -8.11 -8.12 10.59
N SER A 152 -7.21 -7.39 11.25
CA SER A 152 -7.51 -6.63 12.47
C SER A 152 -8.60 -5.58 12.28
N ALA A 153 -8.89 -5.17 11.05
CA ALA A 153 -9.98 -4.23 10.74
C ALA A 153 -11.36 -4.74 11.20
N HIS A 154 -11.50 -6.03 11.48
CA HIS A 154 -12.75 -6.63 11.96
C HIS A 154 -12.80 -6.83 13.48
N GLN A 155 -11.71 -6.58 14.21
CA GLN A 155 -11.62 -6.88 15.65
C GLN A 155 -12.67 -6.12 16.47
N HIS A 156 -12.77 -4.80 16.28
CA HIS A 156 -13.74 -3.99 17.01
C HIS A 156 -15.18 -4.50 16.77
N ALA A 157 -15.54 -4.78 15.52
CA ALA A 157 -16.88 -5.28 15.18
C ALA A 157 -17.17 -6.64 15.83
N LEU A 158 -16.22 -7.57 15.81
CA LEU A 158 -16.39 -8.91 16.41
C LEU A 158 -16.45 -8.86 17.93
N ILE A 159 -15.60 -8.06 18.57
CA ILE A 159 -15.65 -7.86 20.03
C ILE A 159 -17.00 -7.24 20.43
N ARG A 160 -17.46 -6.22 19.69
CA ARG A 160 -18.76 -5.59 19.93
C ARG A 160 -19.94 -6.55 19.75
N GLN A 161 -19.80 -7.57 18.91
CA GLN A 161 -20.77 -8.65 18.73
C GLN A 161 -20.73 -9.72 19.85
N GLY A 162 -19.79 -9.62 20.80
CA GLY A 162 -19.67 -10.53 21.93
C GLY A 162 -18.81 -11.77 21.64
N PHE A 163 -17.95 -11.74 20.62
CA PHE A 163 -17.00 -12.82 20.40
C PHE A 163 -15.81 -12.70 21.37
N ASP A 164 -15.75 -13.59 22.35
CA ASP A 164 -14.64 -13.64 23.32
C ASP A 164 -13.40 -14.38 22.79
N ASN A 165 -13.60 -15.36 21.90
CA ASN A 165 -12.53 -16.18 21.33
C ASN A 165 -12.79 -16.39 19.84
N PHE A 166 -11.99 -15.78 18.97
CA PHE A 166 -12.16 -15.89 17.53
C PHE A 166 -10.84 -15.88 16.77
N VAL A 167 -10.84 -16.51 15.60
CA VAL A 167 -9.76 -16.44 14.62
C VAL A 167 -10.32 -15.89 13.31
N CYS A 168 -9.73 -14.80 12.83
CA CYS A 168 -10.10 -14.20 11.55
C CYS A 168 -9.10 -14.60 10.47
N VAL A 169 -9.61 -15.12 9.35
CA VAL A 169 -8.80 -15.46 8.18
C VAL A 169 -9.40 -14.76 6.97
N GLY A 170 -8.57 -14.09 6.18
CA GLY A 170 -9.04 -13.38 4.99
C GLY A 170 -7.88 -12.88 4.13
N ASP A 171 -8.18 -12.58 2.87
CA ASP A 171 -7.33 -11.81 1.98
C ASP A 171 -7.20 -10.36 2.47
N VAL A 172 -6.01 -9.77 2.29
CA VAL A 172 -5.70 -8.39 2.69
C VAL A 172 -4.92 -7.71 1.56
N TYR A 173 -5.00 -6.39 1.48
CA TYR A 173 -4.50 -5.64 0.33
C TYR A 173 -3.61 -4.49 0.78
N ARG A 174 -2.36 -4.51 0.32
CA ARG A 174 -1.38 -3.48 0.60
C ARG A 174 -0.73 -3.02 -0.70
N ARG A 175 -0.34 -1.75 -0.74
CA ARG A 175 0.55 -1.22 -1.76
C ARG A 175 1.96 -1.32 -1.21
N ASP A 176 2.79 -2.11 -1.87
CA ASP A 176 4.17 -2.35 -1.45
C ASP A 176 5.08 -2.41 -2.69
N GLU A 177 6.39 -2.40 -2.46
CA GLU A 177 7.38 -2.61 -3.52
C GLU A 177 7.37 -4.07 -3.99
N ILE A 178 7.85 -4.29 -5.22
CA ILE A 178 8.04 -5.65 -5.76
C ILE A 178 9.49 -6.04 -5.50
N ASP A 179 9.70 -7.13 -4.78
CA ASP A 179 11.01 -7.70 -4.45
C ASP A 179 11.40 -8.91 -5.34
#